data_AF-A0AA39HGX7-F1
#
_entry.id   AF-A0AA39HGX7-F1
#
_cell.length_a   1.000
_cell.length_b   1.000
_cell.length_c   1.000
_cell.angle_alpha   90.00
_cell.angle_beta   90.00
_cell.angle_gamma   90.00
#
_symmetry.space_group_name_H-M   'P 1'
#
loop_
_entity.id
_entity.type
_entity.pdbx_description
1 polymer ?
#
loop_
_entity_poly.entity_id
_entity_poly.type
_entity_poly.pdbx_seq_one_letter_code
_entity_poly.pdbx_strand_id
1 'polypeptide(L)'
;MERPDSACNLCKLPIGQGQWKTIGEKVYHKSCLSCGICRKSYQPKKFAEHGHLVFCLECEKKSGQVQEVISHWNQDATSRKCSVCASMAAGIRVLRAGKIFCSQCYRCFNCDMQMGTDNCYLLIDRLYCYNCENLYHTLKYQLARSGSGPQMLRLMRGL
;
A
#
# COMPACT_ATOMS: atom_id res chain seq x y z
N MET A 1 7.18 14.77 26.58
CA MET A 1 7.73 13.48 26.16
C MET A 1 8.93 13.76 25.29
N GLU A 2 10.12 13.43 25.76
CA GLU A 2 11.36 13.61 25.01
C GLU A 2 11.38 12.66 23.80
N ARG A 3 11.97 13.13 22.71
CA ARG A 3 12.00 12.41 21.44
C ARG A 3 13.01 11.27 21.53
N PRO A 4 12.64 10.02 21.22
CA PRO A 4 13.59 8.94 21.21
C PRO A 4 14.54 9.08 20.01
N ASP A 5 15.85 9.07 20.24
CA ASP A 5 16.91 8.88 19.22
C ASP A 5 16.93 7.44 18.66
N SER A 6 15.87 6.68 18.93
CA SER A 6 15.73 5.28 18.57
C SER A 6 15.30 5.12 17.10
N ALA A 7 15.78 4.05 16.47
CA ALA A 7 15.28 3.62 15.18
C ALA A 7 13.93 2.88 15.31
N CYS A 8 13.09 2.97 14.28
CA CYS A 8 11.86 2.21 14.23
C CYS A 8 12.17 0.70 14.17
N ASN A 9 11.52 -0.09 15.03
CA ASN A 9 11.79 -1.51 15.12
C ASN A 9 11.37 -2.31 13.86
N LEU A 10 10.47 -1.77 13.03
CA LEU A 10 10.03 -2.38 11.78
C LEU A 10 10.90 -1.97 10.59
N CYS A 11 10.94 -0.68 10.24
CA CYS A 11 11.66 -0.24 9.05
C CYS A 11 13.16 -0.01 9.27
N LYS A 12 13.63 -0.07 10.52
CA LYS A 12 15.02 0.18 10.95
C LYS A 12 15.55 1.58 10.62
N LEU A 13 14.67 2.50 10.22
CA LEU A 13 15.01 3.90 9.98
C LEU A 13 14.82 4.76 11.23
N PRO A 14 15.57 5.85 11.40
CA PRO A 14 15.40 6.78 12.51
C PRO A 14 13.97 7.34 12.58
N ILE A 15 13.44 7.53 13.80
CA ILE A 15 12.06 7.99 14.01
C ILE A 15 11.82 9.39 13.44
N GLY A 16 12.85 10.24 13.42
CA GLY A 16 12.75 11.56 12.79
C GLY A 16 11.75 12.49 13.50
N GLN A 17 11.30 13.55 12.82
CA GLN A 17 10.30 14.51 13.32
C GLN A 17 8.83 14.02 13.18
N GLY A 18 8.61 12.79 12.70
CA GLY A 18 7.25 12.26 12.46
C GLY A 18 6.50 11.87 13.73
N GLN A 19 5.28 11.35 13.63
CA GLN A 19 4.57 10.78 14.79
C GLN A 19 5.06 9.35 15.07
N TRP A 20 5.36 9.04 16.34
CA TRP A 20 5.79 7.72 16.80
C TRP A 20 4.89 7.15 17.89
N LYS A 21 5.03 5.84 18.12
CA LYS A 21 4.44 5.12 19.25
C LYS A 21 5.47 4.17 19.84
N THR A 22 5.35 3.96 21.15
CA THR A 22 6.16 3.00 21.89
C THR A 22 5.27 1.86 22.38
N ILE A 23 5.71 0.63 22.18
CA ILE A 23 5.03 -0.59 22.62
C ILE A 23 6.04 -1.43 23.38
N GLY A 24 5.91 -1.50 24.71
CA GLY A 24 6.97 -2.02 25.57
C GLY A 24 8.22 -1.14 25.44
N GLU A 25 9.36 -1.75 25.09
CA GLU A 25 10.63 -1.05 24.87
C GLU A 25 10.89 -0.70 23.39
N LYS A 26 10.01 -1.13 22.48
CA LYS A 26 10.18 -0.94 21.03
C LYS A 26 9.50 0.34 20.56
N VAL A 27 10.18 1.10 19.71
CA VAL A 27 9.67 2.35 19.10
C VAL A 27 9.30 2.11 17.65
N TYR A 28 8.20 2.68 17.20
CA TYR A 28 7.68 2.52 15.85
C TYR A 28 7.18 3.84 15.28
N HIS A 29 7.36 4.07 13.98
CA HIS A 29 6.58 5.10 13.31
C HIS A 29 5.09 4.75 13.41
N LYS A 30 4.23 5.76 13.60
CA LYS A 30 2.78 5.57 13.59
C LYS A 30 2.30 4.95 12.28
N SER A 31 2.96 5.27 11.17
CA SER A 31 2.74 4.69 9.84
C SER A 31 3.18 3.21 9.75
N CYS A 32 4.27 2.83 10.42
CA CYS A 32 4.73 1.45 10.44
C CYS A 32 3.84 0.54 11.29
N LEU A 33 3.10 1.07 12.27
CA LEU A 33 2.10 0.32 13.05
C LEU A 33 0.71 0.27 12.39
N SER A 34 0.67 0.06 11.08
CA SER A 34 -0.58 -0.12 10.35
C SER A 34 -0.58 -1.46 9.62
N CYS A 35 -1.73 -2.13 9.61
CA CYS A 35 -1.85 -3.46 8.99
C CYS A 35 -1.39 -3.40 7.52
N GLY A 36 -0.49 -4.29 7.11
CA GLY A 36 0.04 -4.36 5.75
C GLY A 36 -1.02 -4.65 4.68
N ILE A 37 -2.19 -5.17 5.09
CA ILE A 37 -3.34 -5.45 4.22
C ILE A 37 -4.39 -4.34 4.37
N CYS A 38 -5.06 -4.27 5.52
CA CYS A 38 -6.23 -3.42 5.71
C CYS A 38 -5.92 -2.04 6.31
N ARG A 39 -4.66 -1.69 6.55
CA ARG A 39 -4.22 -0.33 6.93
C ARG A 39 -4.81 0.29 8.20
N LYS A 40 -5.71 -0.40 8.89
CA LYS A 40 -6.27 0.05 10.16
C LYS A 40 -5.12 0.22 11.16
N SER A 41 -5.05 1.41 11.76
CA SER A 41 -4.12 1.71 12.84
C SER A 41 -4.68 1.15 14.15
N TYR A 42 -4.04 0.13 14.71
CA TYR A 42 -4.55 -0.52 15.91
C TYR A 42 -3.93 0.03 17.19
N GLN A 43 -4.63 -0.23 18.30
CA GLN A 43 -4.10 -0.07 19.64
C GLN A 43 -3.05 -1.15 19.94
N PRO A 44 -2.03 -0.84 20.76
CA PRO A 44 -0.75 -1.54 20.80
C PRO A 44 -0.75 -2.99 21.30
N LYS A 45 -1.90 -3.61 21.60
CA LYS A 45 -1.95 -4.92 22.26
C LYS A 45 -2.33 -6.10 21.36
N LYS A 46 -2.69 -5.89 20.09
CA LYS A 46 -3.21 -6.97 19.22
C LYS A 46 -2.78 -6.80 17.75
N PHE A 47 -1.57 -7.25 17.42
CA PHE A 47 -1.07 -7.36 16.05
C PHE A 47 -0.03 -8.49 15.96
N ALA A 48 0.18 -9.01 14.76
CA ALA A 48 1.22 -9.97 14.46
C ALA A 48 2.36 -9.30 13.68
N GLU A 49 3.59 -9.47 14.17
CA GLU A 49 4.81 -8.99 13.49
C GLU A 49 5.32 -10.07 12.53
N HIS A 50 5.50 -9.72 11.26
CA HIS A 50 6.13 -10.58 10.26
C HIS A 50 7.22 -9.79 9.55
N GLY A 51 8.46 -9.93 10.04
CA GLY A 51 9.61 -9.20 9.53
C GLY A 51 9.45 -7.69 9.72
N HIS A 52 9.23 -6.98 8.62
CA HIS A 52 9.12 -5.52 8.59
C HIS A 52 7.67 -5.02 8.43
N LEU A 53 6.71 -5.94 8.44
CA LEU A 53 5.29 -5.65 8.36
C LEU A 53 4.59 -6.10 9.63
N VAL A 54 3.49 -5.40 9.94
CA VAL A 54 2.55 -5.83 10.97
C VAL A 54 1.20 -6.10 10.33
N PHE A 55 0.50 -7.10 10.84
CA PHE A 55 -0.82 -7.48 10.39
C PHE A 55 -1.78 -7.45 11.58
N CYS A 56 -3.04 -7.07 11.33
CA CYS A 56 -4.06 -7.23 12.36
C CYS A 56 -4.47 -8.71 12.45
N LEU A 57 -4.96 -9.13 13.61
CA LEU A 57 -5.34 -10.53 13.86
C LEU A 57 -6.39 -11.05 12.85
N GLU A 58 -7.25 -10.17 12.33
CA GLU A 58 -8.23 -10.55 11.29
C GLU A 58 -7.56 -10.84 9.94
N CYS A 59 -6.60 -10.01 9.54
CA CYS A 59 -5.85 -10.18 8.29
C CYS A 59 -4.82 -11.31 8.42
N GLU A 60 -4.21 -11.48 9.59
CA GLU A 60 -3.29 -12.57 9.89
C GLU A 60 -3.96 -13.93 9.69
N LYS A 61 -5.19 -14.09 10.20
CA LYS A 61 -6.00 -15.31 10.00
C LYS A 61 -6.30 -15.60 8.52
N LYS A 62 -6.26 -14.59 7.65
CA LYS A 62 -6.37 -14.75 6.18
C LYS A 62 -4.98 -15.02 5.60
N SER A 63 -4.40 -16.16 5.98
CA SER A 63 -3.01 -16.56 5.67
C SER A 63 -2.59 -16.41 4.21
N GLY A 64 -3.51 -16.64 3.26
CA GLY A 64 -3.25 -16.45 1.83
C GLY A 64 -2.85 -15.02 1.44
N GLN A 65 -3.47 -14.00 2.04
CA GLN A 65 -3.13 -12.60 1.77
C GLN A 65 -1.81 -12.20 2.45
N VAL A 66 -1.49 -12.79 3.60
CA VAL A 66 -0.28 -12.48 4.36
C VAL A 66 0.96 -12.99 3.64
N GLN A 67 0.95 -14.24 3.16
CA GLN A 67 2.08 -14.84 2.42
C GLN A 67 2.34 -14.12 1.09
N GLU A 68 1.28 -13.72 0.38
CA GLU A 68 1.40 -12.90 -0.82
C GLU A 68 2.05 -11.54 -0.50
N VAL A 69 1.59 -10.84 0.53
CA VAL A 69 2.16 -9.56 0.94
C VAL A 69 3.62 -9.68 1.38
N ILE A 70 3.96 -10.70 2.17
CA ILE A 70 5.34 -10.94 2.63
C ILE A 70 6.26 -11.27 1.45
N SER A 71 5.84 -12.13 0.52
CA SER A 71 6.65 -12.51 -0.64
C SER A 71 6.91 -11.32 -1.57
N HIS A 72 5.91 -10.46 -1.81
CA HIS A 72 6.10 -9.20 -2.54
C HIS A 72 6.99 -8.19 -1.80
N TRP A 73 7.00 -8.22 -0.46
CA TRP A 73 7.83 -7.31 0.34
C TRP A 73 9.31 -7.73 0.40
N ASN A 74 9.55 -9.05 0.38
CA ASN A 74 10.89 -9.66 0.40
C ASN A 74 11.60 -9.67 -0.96
N GLN A 75 10.92 -9.29 -2.05
CA GLN A 75 11.57 -9.05 -3.34
C GLN A 75 12.47 -7.81 -3.26
N ASP A 76 13.59 -7.87 -4.00
CA ASP A 76 14.74 -6.96 -3.93
C ASP A 76 14.39 -5.47 -3.81
N ALA A 77 15.27 -4.73 -3.14
CA ALA A 77 15.13 -3.30 -2.89
C ALA A 77 14.93 -2.44 -4.16
N THR A 78 15.34 -2.96 -5.31
CA THR A 78 15.22 -2.38 -6.65
C THR A 78 13.82 -2.55 -7.28
N SER A 79 12.98 -3.46 -6.78
CA SER A 79 11.63 -3.76 -7.30
C SER A 79 10.49 -3.00 -6.59
N ARG A 80 10.82 -2.19 -5.58
CA ARG A 80 9.86 -1.46 -4.71
C ARG A 80 9.32 -0.17 -5.34
N LYS A 81 9.14 -0.19 -6.66
CA LYS A 81 8.65 0.95 -7.43
C LYS A 81 7.14 1.02 -7.33
N CYS A 82 6.59 2.22 -7.21
CA CYS A 82 5.16 2.39 -7.28
C CYS A 82 4.66 1.99 -8.67
N SER A 83 3.59 1.20 -8.75
CA SER A 83 2.97 0.78 -10.01
C SER A 83 2.41 1.94 -10.84
N VAL A 84 2.23 3.11 -10.23
CA VAL A 84 1.77 4.35 -10.91
C VAL A 84 2.95 5.22 -11.32
N CYS A 85 3.75 5.71 -10.36
CA CYS A 85 4.81 6.68 -10.66
C CYS A 85 6.17 6.08 -10.98
N ALA A 86 6.35 4.75 -10.85
CA ALA A 86 7.60 4.03 -11.01
C ALA A 86 8.78 4.51 -10.12
N SER A 87 8.57 5.52 -9.27
CA SER A 87 9.53 5.97 -8.27
C SER A 87 9.66 4.96 -7.13
N MET A 88 10.84 4.90 -6.50
CA MET A 88 10.99 4.18 -5.23
C MET A 88 9.96 4.73 -4.24
N ALA A 89 9.05 3.87 -3.79
CA ALA A 89 8.01 4.28 -2.87
C ALA A 89 8.63 4.60 -1.50
N ALA A 90 8.85 5.90 -1.25
CA ALA A 90 9.18 6.42 0.07
C ALA A 90 7.93 6.41 0.95
N GLY A 91 8.06 5.93 2.18
CA GLY A 91 6.96 5.90 3.15
C GLY A 91 5.96 4.76 2.97
N ILE A 92 4.70 5.04 3.31
CA ILE A 92 3.68 4.01 3.56
C ILE A 92 3.19 3.40 2.24
N ARG A 93 3.39 2.09 2.06
CA ARG A 93 3.05 1.34 0.84
C ARG A 93 1.67 0.68 0.94
N VAL A 94 0.88 0.71 -0.12
CA VAL A 94 -0.37 -0.06 -0.18
C VAL A 94 -0.22 -1.18 -1.21
N LEU A 95 -0.45 -2.42 -0.78
CA LEU A 95 -0.56 -3.55 -1.69
C LEU A 95 -2.02 -3.73 -2.07
N ARG A 96 -2.33 -3.75 -3.37
CA ARG A 96 -3.67 -4.08 -3.85
C ARG A 96 -3.57 -4.84 -5.15
N ALA A 97 -4.14 -6.04 -5.17
CA ALA A 97 -4.09 -6.98 -6.29
C ALA A 97 -2.64 -7.21 -6.81
N GLY A 98 -1.70 -7.52 -5.90
CA GLY A 98 -0.29 -7.74 -6.22
C GLY A 98 0.51 -6.49 -6.63
N LYS A 99 -0.08 -5.29 -6.58
CA LYS A 99 0.54 -4.02 -7.01
C LYS A 99 0.86 -3.10 -5.84
N ILE A 100 1.99 -2.39 -5.94
CA ILE A 100 2.51 -1.52 -4.87
C ILE A 100 2.22 -0.07 -5.22
N PHE A 101 1.55 0.64 -4.32
CA PHE A 101 1.26 2.07 -4.47
C PHE A 101 2.00 2.87 -3.39
N CYS A 102 2.63 3.98 -3.77
CA CYS A 102 3.13 4.95 -2.79
C CYS A 102 1.96 5.74 -2.20
N SER A 103 2.16 6.36 -1.05
CA SER A 103 1.12 7.13 -0.37
C SER A 103 0.51 8.21 -1.26
N GLN A 104 1.32 8.89 -2.08
CA GLN A 104 0.86 9.95 -2.99
C GLN A 104 0.05 9.42 -4.19
N CYS A 105 0.36 8.23 -4.67
CA CYS A 105 -0.31 7.61 -5.81
C CYS A 105 -1.50 6.74 -5.40
N TYR A 106 -1.67 6.46 -4.11
CA TYR A 106 -2.83 5.75 -3.59
C TYR A 106 -4.03 6.71 -3.45
N ARG A 107 -4.49 7.22 -4.59
CA ARG A 107 -5.60 8.17 -4.73
C ARG A 107 -6.45 7.83 -5.96
N CYS A 108 -7.69 8.30 -5.99
CA CYS A 108 -8.57 8.10 -7.13
C CYS A 108 -8.00 8.82 -8.37
N PHE A 109 -7.92 8.13 -9.51
CA PHE A 109 -7.45 8.70 -10.76
C PHE A 109 -8.42 9.75 -11.33
N ASN A 110 -9.71 9.65 -11.02
CA ASN A 110 -10.72 10.56 -11.55
C ASN A 110 -10.90 11.83 -10.70
N CYS A 111 -10.91 11.69 -9.37
CA CYS A 111 -11.23 12.81 -8.47
C CYS A 111 -10.09 13.18 -7.50
N ASP A 112 -8.91 12.57 -7.66
CA ASP A 112 -7.71 12.75 -6.83
C ASP A 112 -7.90 12.51 -5.32
N MET A 113 -9.06 11.99 -4.90
CA MET A 113 -9.35 11.69 -3.50
C MET A 113 -8.36 10.66 -2.95
N GLN A 114 -7.69 11.01 -1.85
CA GLN A 114 -6.78 10.11 -1.14
C GLN A 114 -7.55 8.88 -0.65
N MET A 115 -7.12 7.68 -1.05
CA MET A 115 -7.87 6.47 -0.77
C MET A 115 -7.59 5.93 0.64
N GLY A 116 -8.67 5.58 1.35
CA GLY A 116 -8.64 4.87 2.61
C GLY A 116 -8.41 3.37 2.44
N THR A 117 -8.75 2.60 3.46
CA THR A 117 -8.21 1.25 3.63
C THR A 117 -8.72 0.22 2.63
N ASP A 118 -10.01 0.20 2.27
CA ASP A 118 -10.55 -1.04 1.68
C ASP A 118 -11.49 -0.90 0.45
N ASN A 119 -12.01 0.29 0.11
CA ASN A 119 -13.00 0.41 -0.98
C ASN A 119 -12.49 1.21 -2.19
N CYS A 120 -11.73 0.54 -3.07
CA CYS A 120 -11.33 1.09 -4.36
C CYS A 120 -11.28 0.02 -5.46
N TYR A 121 -11.55 0.46 -6.69
CA TYR A 121 -11.47 -0.37 -7.89
C TYR A 121 -10.12 -0.15 -8.57
N LEU A 122 -9.55 -1.20 -9.15
CA LEU A 122 -8.28 -1.14 -9.87
C LEU A 122 -8.51 -1.49 -11.34
N LEU A 123 -8.09 -0.61 -12.24
CA LEU A 123 -8.14 -0.81 -13.68
C LEU A 123 -6.85 -0.32 -14.31
N ILE A 124 -6.02 -1.25 -14.82
CA ILE A 124 -4.73 -0.95 -15.47
C ILE A 124 -3.89 0.06 -14.67
N ASP A 125 -3.51 -0.32 -13.45
CA ASP A 125 -2.68 0.52 -12.55
C ASP A 125 -3.36 1.80 -12.05
N ARG A 126 -4.62 2.08 -12.43
CA ARG A 126 -5.37 3.24 -11.97
C ARG A 126 -6.38 2.84 -10.91
N LEU A 127 -6.37 3.57 -9.80
CA LEU A 127 -7.28 3.38 -8.68
C LEU A 127 -8.50 4.28 -8.86
N TYR A 128 -9.70 3.77 -8.56
CA TYR A 128 -10.95 4.52 -8.59
C TYR A 128 -11.65 4.38 -7.24
N CYS A 129 -12.17 5.48 -6.70
CA CYS A 129 -12.96 5.43 -5.47
C CYS A 129 -14.37 4.88 -5.71
N TYR A 130 -15.06 4.53 -4.63
CA TYR A 130 -16.44 4.07 -4.68
C TYR A 130 -17.38 5.11 -5.32
N ASN A 131 -17.15 6.40 -5.10
CA ASN A 131 -17.90 7.48 -5.75
C ASN A 131 -17.64 7.59 -7.27
N CYS A 132 -16.58 6.95 -7.78
CA CYS A 132 -16.25 6.92 -9.21
C CYS A 132 -16.47 5.54 -9.83
N GLU A 133 -17.28 4.68 -9.19
CA GLU A 133 -17.56 3.31 -9.65
C GLU A 133 -18.17 3.27 -11.06
N ASN A 134 -19.11 4.17 -11.38
CA ASN A 134 -19.73 4.21 -12.69
C ASN A 134 -18.70 4.42 -13.81
N LEU A 135 -17.77 5.36 -13.63
CA LEU A 135 -16.70 5.59 -14.58
C LEU A 135 -15.78 4.37 -14.71
N TYR A 136 -15.45 3.71 -13.60
CA TYR A 136 -14.68 2.47 -13.63
C TYR A 136 -15.38 1.39 -14.46
N HIS A 137 -16.67 1.14 -14.27
CA HIS A 137 -17.40 0.12 -15.05
C HIS A 137 -17.51 0.50 -16.52
N THR A 138 -17.74 1.78 -16.85
CA THR A 138 -17.74 2.26 -18.24
C THR A 138 -16.40 2.01 -18.91
N LEU A 139 -15.29 2.41 -18.28
CA LEU A 139 -13.94 2.21 -18.82
C LEU A 139 -13.57 0.73 -18.92
N LYS A 140 -13.94 -0.07 -17.92
CA LYS A 140 -13.74 -1.53 -17.94
C LYS A 140 -14.49 -2.18 -19.11
N TYR A 141 -15.72 -1.77 -19.36
CA TYR A 141 -16.53 -2.28 -20.46
C TYR A 141 -15.98 -1.86 -21.83
N GLN A 142 -15.56 -0.60 -21.98
CA GLN A 142 -14.92 -0.10 -23.19
C GLN A 142 -13.61 -0.85 -23.49
N LEU A 143 -12.77 -1.08 -22.48
CA LEU A 143 -11.55 -1.87 -22.62
C LEU A 143 -11.85 -3.31 -23.07
N ALA A 144 -12.84 -3.96 -22.45
CA ALA A 144 -13.25 -5.31 -22.84
C ALA A 144 -13.74 -5.39 -24.30
N ARG A 145 -14.43 -4.35 -24.80
CA ARG A 145 -14.93 -4.29 -26.18
C ARG A 145 -13.87 -3.91 -27.21
N SER A 146 -12.84 -3.18 -26.79
CA SER A 146 -11.76 -2.74 -27.67
C SER A 146 -10.79 -3.86 -28.09
N GLY A 147 -11.00 -5.11 -27.66
CA GLY A 147 -10.11 -6.25 -27.94
C GLY A 147 -8.70 -6.12 -27.35
N SER A 148 -8.44 -5.02 -26.63
CA SER A 148 -7.15 -4.65 -26.07
C SER A 148 -6.95 -5.34 -24.72
N GLY A 149 -6.83 -6.66 -24.75
CA GLY A 149 -6.09 -7.41 -23.72
C GLY A 149 -4.63 -6.90 -23.60
N PRO A 150 -3.75 -7.55 -22.82
CA PRO A 150 -2.51 -6.97 -22.22
C PRO A 150 -1.42 -6.41 -23.17
N GLN A 151 -1.69 -6.17 -24.45
CA GLN A 151 -0.80 -5.56 -25.43
C GLN A 151 -0.74 -4.02 -25.39
N MET A 152 -1.66 -3.34 -24.69
CA MET A 152 -1.66 -1.86 -24.55
C MET A 152 -0.68 -1.32 -23.48
N LEU A 153 0.23 -2.15 -22.94
CA LEU A 153 1.26 -1.72 -21.98
C LEU A 153 2.60 -1.32 -22.65
N ARG A 154 2.73 -1.41 -23.99
CA ARG A 154 3.97 -1.04 -24.70
C ARG A 154 3.96 0.29 -25.46
N LEU A 155 2.83 1.00 -25.56
CA LEU A 155 2.73 2.20 -26.42
C LEU A 155 2.52 3.53 -25.68
N MET A 156 2.63 3.57 -24.35
CA MET A 156 2.63 4.83 -23.58
C MET A 156 4.01 5.20 -22.99
N ARG A 157 5.08 4.92 -23.76
CA ARG A 157 6.40 5.54 -23.58
C ARG A 157 6.85 6.08 -24.93
N GLY A 158 6.54 7.35 -25.18
CA GLY A 158 7.03 8.05 -26.36
C GLY A 158 5.99 8.92 -27.04
N LEU A 159 5.50 9.94 -26.34
CA LEU A 159 5.25 11.29 -26.85
C LEU A 159 5.55 12.25 -25.70
#